data_AF-A0A6N6MHH9-F1
#
_entry.id   AF-A0A6N6MHH9-F1
#
_cell.length_a   1.000
_cell.length_b   1.000
_cell.length_c   1.000
_cell.angle_alpha   90.00
_cell.angle_beta   90.00
_cell.angle_gamma   90.00
#
_symmetry.space_group_name_H-M   'P 1'
#
loop_
_entity.id
_entity.type
_entity.pdbx_description
1 polymer ?
#
loop_
_entity_poly.entity_id
_entity_poly.type
_entity_poly.pdbx_seq_one_letter_code
_entity_poly.pdbx_strand_id
1 'polypeptide(L)'
;MTGLTFSGDGLLQRFSNQLGELGARAPIALARALNHTGTKARTQVIRALTQQTGLKRSVIVRAVKVNKATAAAEQFGYAGSLTYTLTTHGGDISLKFFSPKETR
;
A
#
# COMPACT_ATOMS: atom_id res chain seq x y z
N MET A 1 35.18 -19.54 39.25
CA MET A 1 34.76 -18.76 38.07
C MET A 1 34.42 -19.75 36.96
N THR A 2 33.16 -20.13 36.84
CA THR A 2 32.68 -21.07 35.82
C THR A 2 32.50 -20.33 34.50
N GLY A 3 33.47 -20.49 33.59
CA GLY A 3 33.36 -19.99 32.23
C GLY A 3 32.29 -20.78 31.48
N LEU A 4 31.22 -20.10 31.08
CA LEU A 4 30.26 -20.63 30.12
C LEU A 4 30.93 -20.64 28.74
N THR A 5 31.39 -21.81 28.31
CA THR A 5 31.90 -22.04 26.95
C THR A 5 30.72 -22.25 26.01
N PHE A 6 30.30 -21.20 25.30
CA PHE A 6 29.35 -21.34 24.20
C PHE A 6 30.11 -21.90 22.98
N SER A 7 29.97 -23.20 22.72
CA SER A 7 30.50 -23.83 21.50
C SER A 7 29.72 -23.31 20.28
N GLY A 8 30.44 -22.65 19.36
CA GLY A 8 29.94 -21.64 18.43
C GLY A 8 29.06 -22.06 17.25
N ASP A 9 28.63 -23.31 17.12
CA ASP A 9 27.97 -23.74 15.87
C ASP A 9 26.45 -23.54 15.88
N GLY A 10 25.77 -23.85 17.00
CA GLY A 10 24.31 -23.84 17.05
C GLY A 10 23.67 -22.43 17.12
N LEU A 11 24.34 -21.47 17.75
CA LEU A 11 23.84 -20.09 17.86
C LEU A 11 23.98 -19.34 16.55
N LEU A 12 25.13 -19.43 15.89
CA LEU A 12 25.36 -18.81 14.58
C LEU A 12 24.41 -19.38 13.53
N GLN A 13 24.13 -20.69 13.57
CA GLN A 13 23.17 -21.31 12.66
C GLN A 13 21.73 -20.83 12.88
N ARG A 14 21.29 -20.68 14.14
CA ARG A 14 19.96 -20.10 14.45
C ARG A 14 19.86 -18.65 14.00
N PHE A 15 20.87 -17.83 14.26
CA PHE A 15 20.92 -16.45 13.79
C PHE A 15 20.89 -16.36 12.26
N SER A 16 21.66 -17.21 11.57
CA SER A 16 21.64 -17.30 10.11
C SER A 16 20.24 -17.64 9.58
N ASN A 17 19.56 -18.63 10.17
CA ASN A 17 18.20 -19.00 9.79
C ASN A 17 17.20 -17.85 10.00
N GLN A 18 17.32 -17.13 11.12
CA GLN A 18 16.47 -15.96 11.41
C GLN A 18 16.71 -14.81 10.43
N LEU A 19 17.96 -14.56 10.05
CA LEU A 19 18.30 -13.56 9.03
C LEU A 19 17.78 -13.96 7.64
N GLY A 20 17.87 -15.24 7.29
CA GLY A 20 17.28 -15.78 6.06
C GLY A 20 15.76 -15.60 6.01
N GLU A 21 15.07 -15.91 7.11
CA GLU A 21 13.62 -15.72 7.21
C GLU A 21 13.22 -14.23 7.18
N LEU A 22 14.02 -13.36 7.81
CA LEU A 22 13.83 -11.91 7.74
C LEU A 22 13.96 -11.39 6.30
N GLY A 23 14.98 -11.84 5.57
CA GLY A 23 15.18 -11.52 4.16
C GLY A 23 14.00 -11.98 3.30
N ALA A 24 13.51 -13.20 3.51
CA ALA A 24 12.35 -13.74 2.79
C ALA A 24 11.06 -12.95 3.05
N ARG A 25 10.88 -12.39 4.26
CA ARG A 25 9.70 -11.58 4.63
C ARG A 25 9.83 -10.11 4.26
N ALA A 26 11.02 -9.62 3.93
CA ALA A 26 11.27 -8.21 3.63
C ALA A 26 10.37 -7.66 2.50
N PRO A 27 10.15 -8.35 1.36
CA PRO A 27 9.25 -7.86 0.31
C PRO A 27 7.79 -7.68 0.78
N ILE A 28 7.33 -8.52 1.70
CA ILE A 28 5.98 -8.45 2.28
C ILE A 28 5.86 -7.20 3.16
N ALA A 29 6.87 -6.93 3.99
CA ALA A 29 6.90 -5.74 4.82
C ALA A 29 6.92 -4.46 3.97
N LEU A 30 7.71 -4.44 2.90
CA LEU A 30 7.78 -3.32 1.96
C LEU A 30 6.44 -3.09 1.25
N ALA A 31 5.81 -4.15 0.72
CA ALA A 31 4.50 -4.04 0.07
C ALA A 31 3.44 -3.49 1.05
N ARG A 32 3.44 -3.94 2.31
CA ARG A 32 2.52 -3.41 3.34
C ARG A 32 2.78 -1.95 3.65
N ALA A 33 4.04 -1.55 3.79
CA ALA A 33 4.43 -0.17 4.03
C ALA A 33 3.96 0.75 2.88
N LEU A 34 4.20 0.33 1.63
CA LEU A 34 3.78 1.07 0.44
C LEU A 34 2.26 1.17 0.34
N ASN A 35 1.53 0.09 0.62
CA ASN A 35 0.07 0.10 0.62
C ASN A 35 -0.50 0.99 1.73
N HIS A 36 0.14 1.04 2.89
CA HIS A 36 -0.28 1.89 4.00
C HIS A 36 -0.10 3.37 3.65
N THR A 37 1.06 3.77 3.12
CA THR A 37 1.32 5.15 2.69
C THR A 37 0.46 5.52 1.49
N GLY A 38 0.30 4.63 0.51
CA GLY A 38 -0.55 4.82 -0.67
C GLY A 38 -2.04 5.00 -0.31
N THR A 39 -2.54 4.31 0.72
CA THR A 39 -3.92 4.48 1.20
C THR A 39 -4.13 5.86 1.84
N LYS A 40 -3.13 6.38 2.55
CA LYS A 40 -3.15 7.76 3.07
C LYS A 40 -3.14 8.77 1.93
N ALA A 41 -2.27 8.58 0.92
CA ALA A 41 -2.23 9.43 -0.26
C ALA A 41 -3.57 9.45 -1.00
N ARG A 42 -4.20 8.28 -1.20
CA ARG A 42 -5.54 8.16 -1.80
C ARG A 42 -6.58 8.98 -1.05
N THR A 43 -6.54 8.97 0.28
CA THR A 43 -7.48 9.72 1.11
C THR A 43 -7.35 11.22 0.87
N GLN A 44 -6.13 11.73 0.75
CA GLN A 44 -5.89 13.14 0.44
C GLN A 44 -6.33 13.51 -0.98
N VAL A 45 -6.01 12.67 -1.97
CA VAL A 45 -6.47 12.86 -3.36
C VAL A 45 -7.99 12.94 -3.43
N ILE A 46 -8.71 12.03 -2.77
CA ILE A 46 -10.19 12.06 -2.74
C ILE A 46 -10.71 13.37 -2.13
N ARG A 47 -10.10 13.84 -1.03
CA ARG A 47 -10.52 15.09 -0.36
C ARG A 47 -10.29 16.29 -1.26
N ALA A 48 -9.10 16.40 -1.84
CA ALA A 48 -8.74 17.49 -2.76
C ALA A 48 -9.67 17.51 -3.99
N LEU A 49 -9.88 16.36 -4.63
CA LEU A 49 -10.78 16.26 -5.80
C LEU A 49 -12.23 16.61 -5.46
N THR A 50 -12.71 16.22 -4.28
CA THR A 50 -14.06 16.57 -3.82
C THR A 50 -14.21 18.10 -3.68
N GLN A 51 -13.22 18.76 -3.09
CA GLN A 51 -13.21 20.22 -2.92
C GLN A 51 -13.08 20.95 -4.27
N GLN A 52 -12.18 20.49 -5.14
CA GLN A 52 -11.90 21.14 -6.43
C GLN A 52 -13.07 21.02 -7.42
N THR A 53 -13.72 19.85 -7.47
CA THR A 53 -14.77 19.59 -8.47
C THR A 53 -16.18 19.87 -7.96
N GLY A 54 -16.39 19.94 -6.64
CA GLY A 54 -17.73 20.03 -6.05
C GLY A 54 -18.59 18.78 -6.27
N LEU A 55 -18.02 17.69 -6.80
CA LEU A 55 -18.71 16.43 -6.99
C LEU A 55 -18.94 15.73 -5.65
N LYS A 56 -20.02 14.94 -5.57
CA LYS A 56 -20.27 14.06 -4.42
C LYS A 56 -19.06 13.14 -4.21
N ARG A 57 -18.58 13.05 -2.96
CA ARG A 57 -17.44 12.20 -2.59
C ARG A 57 -17.58 10.75 -3.07
N SER A 58 -18.79 10.19 -3.04
CA SER A 58 -19.08 8.83 -3.49
C SER A 58 -18.83 8.60 -4.98
N VAL A 59 -18.83 9.65 -5.79
CA VAL A 59 -18.48 9.62 -7.22
C VAL A 59 -16.96 9.57 -7.37
N ILE A 60 -16.25 10.48 -6.70
CA ILE A 60 -14.79 10.54 -6.71
C ILE A 60 -14.16 9.24 -6.19
N VAL A 61 -14.70 8.67 -5.10
CA VAL A 61 -14.23 7.37 -4.56
C VAL A 61 -14.34 6.25 -5.59
N ARG A 62 -15.37 6.28 -6.45
CA ARG A 62 -15.62 5.28 -7.49
C ARG A 62 -14.74 5.49 -8.72
N ALA A 63 -14.44 6.76 -9.03
CA ALA A 63 -13.59 7.18 -10.13
C ALA A 63 -12.11 6.88 -9.85
N VAL A 64 -11.66 7.06 -8.61
CA VAL A 64 -10.26 6.80 -8.22
C VAL A 64 -10.01 5.30 -8.08
N LYS A 65 -9.35 4.72 -9.10
CA LYS A 65 -8.91 3.33 -9.11
C LYS A 65 -7.56 3.19 -8.42
N VAL A 66 -7.34 2.03 -7.82
CA VAL A 66 -6.17 1.72 -7.01
C VAL A 66 -5.61 0.39 -7.46
N ASN A 67 -4.35 0.39 -7.86
CA ASN A 67 -3.55 -0.82 -8.01
C ASN A 67 -2.57 -0.87 -6.83
N LYS A 68 -2.76 -1.85 -5.96
CA LYS A 68 -1.96 -2.03 -4.74
C LYS A 68 -0.63 -2.71 -5.06
N ALA A 69 0.38 -2.42 -4.26
CA ALA A 69 1.62 -3.19 -4.32
C ALA A 69 1.39 -4.61 -3.81
N THR A 70 2.01 -5.55 -4.51
CA THR A 70 1.97 -6.99 -4.25
C THR A 70 3.39 -7.46 -3.96
N ALA A 71 3.57 -8.19 -2.86
CA ALA A 71 4.84 -8.86 -2.61
C ALA A 71 5.01 -10.01 -3.60
N ALA A 72 6.25 -10.32 -3.96
CA ALA A 72 6.54 -11.48 -4.77
C ALA A 72 6.12 -12.75 -4.01
N ALA A 73 5.47 -13.66 -4.73
CA ALA A 73 5.08 -14.95 -4.23
C ALA A 73 5.60 -15.99 -5.22
N GLU A 74 6.91 -16.22 -5.19
CA GLU A 74 7.59 -17.15 -6.11
C GLU A 74 7.02 -18.56 -5.99
N GLN A 75 6.53 -18.94 -4.81
CA GLN A 75 5.81 -20.20 -4.56
C GLN A 75 4.57 -20.39 -5.46
N PHE A 76 4.00 -19.31 -6.00
CA PHE A 76 2.87 -19.33 -6.92
C PHE A 76 3.23 -18.79 -8.32
N GLY A 77 4.53 -18.65 -8.64
CA GLY A 77 5.01 -18.18 -9.94
C GLY A 77 4.75 -16.69 -10.22
N TYR A 78 4.52 -15.87 -9.18
CA TYR A 78 4.17 -14.46 -9.33
C TYR A 78 5.33 -13.53 -8.95
N ALA A 79 5.85 -12.80 -9.95
CA ALA A 79 6.75 -11.68 -9.75
C ALA A 79 5.97 -10.50 -9.16
N GLY A 80 6.18 -10.22 -7.88
CA GLY A 80 5.51 -9.12 -7.18
C GLY A 80 5.79 -7.76 -7.79
N SER A 81 4.88 -6.81 -7.60
CA SER A 81 5.08 -5.41 -7.98
C SER A 81 5.04 -4.53 -6.74
N LEU A 82 6.16 -3.90 -6.39
CA LEU A 82 6.23 -2.91 -5.30
C LEU A 82 5.83 -1.51 -5.78
N THR A 83 4.78 -1.41 -6.58
CA THR A 83 4.24 -0.15 -7.10
C THR A 83 2.81 0.04 -6.62
N TYR A 84 2.51 1.24 -6.09
CA TYR A 84 1.16 1.65 -5.74
C TYR A 84 0.71 2.74 -6.70
N THR A 85 -0.29 2.45 -7.50
CA THR A 85 -0.75 3.37 -8.55
C THR A 85 -2.17 3.81 -8.27
N LEU A 86 -2.39 5.13 -8.32
CA LEU A 86 -3.70 5.74 -8.36
C LEU A 86 -3.97 6.22 -9.78
N THR A 87 -5.09 5.78 -10.36
CA THR A 87 -5.53 6.26 -11.67
C THR A 87 -6.91 6.87 -11.59
N THR A 88 -7.06 8.02 -12.24
CA THR A 88 -8.31 8.78 -12.31
C THR A 88 -8.40 9.42 -13.68
N HIS A 89 -9.60 9.53 -14.24
CA HIS A 89 -9.82 10.25 -15.49
C HIS A 89 -10.82 11.38 -15.27
N GLY A 90 -10.58 12.51 -15.92
CA GLY A 90 -11.57 13.58 -16.07
C GLY A 90 -12.51 13.32 -17.25
N GLY A 91 -13.58 14.10 -17.34
CA GLY A 91 -14.52 14.06 -18.44
C GLY A 91 -15.83 14.78 -18.12
N ASP A 92 -16.75 14.79 -19.06
CA ASP A 92 -18.08 15.36 -18.87
C ASP A 92 -18.90 14.53 -17.88
N ILE A 93 -19.55 15.22 -16.95
CA ILE A 93 -20.34 14.58 -15.90
C ILE A 93 -21.67 15.30 -15.72
N SER A 94 -22.75 14.51 -15.61
CA SER A 94 -24.11 15.04 -15.45
C SER A 94 -24.28 15.82 -14.14
N LEU A 95 -25.08 16.90 -14.19
CA LEU A 95 -25.38 17.77 -13.06
C LEU A 95 -25.95 17.03 -11.83
N LYS A 96 -26.58 15.87 -12.00
CA LYS A 96 -27.13 15.04 -10.90
C LYS A 96 -26.08 14.57 -9.87
N PHE A 97 -24.81 14.54 -10.27
CA PHE A 97 -23.70 14.11 -9.43
C PHE A 97 -23.11 15.24 -8.58
N PHE A 98 -23.51 16.48 -8.84
CA PHE A 98 -23.19 17.63 -8.00
C PHE A 98 -24.23 17.75 -6.90
N SER A 99 -23.85 18.38 -5.80
CA SER A 99 -24.82 18.80 -4.78
C SER A 99 -25.59 20.01 -5.30
N PRO A 100 -26.89 20.15 -4.97
CA PRO A 100 -27.61 21.40 -5.19
C PRO A 100 -26.82 22.52 -4.52
N LYS A 101 -26.35 23.52 -5.29
CA LYS A 101 -25.81 24.74 -4.70
C LYS A 101 -27.00 25.50 -4.13
N GLU A 102 -27.12 25.54 -2.81
CA GLU A 102 -27.96 26.55 -2.16
C GLU A 102 -27.27 27.90 -2.41
N THR A 103 -27.72 28.60 -3.44
CA THR A 103 -27.26 29.96 -3.73
C THR A 103 -27.75 30.86 -2.61
N ARG A 104 -26.81 31.52 -1.94
CA ARG A 104 -27.06 32.77 -1.21
C ARG A 104 -26.39 33.90 -1.98
#